data_AF-A0A9E2QJ97-F1
#
_entry.id   AF-A0A9E2QJ97-F1
#
_cell.length_a   1.000
_cell.length_b   1.000
_cell.length_c   1.000
_cell.angle_alpha   90.00
_cell.angle_beta   90.00
_cell.angle_gamma   90.00
#
_symmetry.space_group_name_H-M   'P 1'
#
loop_
_entity.id
_entity.type
_entity.pdbx_description
1 polymer ?
#
loop_
_entity_poly.entity_id
_entity_poly.type
_entity_poly.pdbx_seq_one_letter_code
_entity_poly.pdbx_strand_id
1 'polypeptide(L)'
;MLSFEAQKTALLEFAQRERLDIVDTFTESQTAKEPGRPVFNQMLERIERNEAEGILAWHPDRLARNSVDGGKIIFLIDSEKIKSLKFPT
;
A
#
# COMPACT_ATOMS: atom_id res chain seq x y z
N MET A 1 -12.52 15.34 -2.33
CA MET A 1 -11.20 14.76 -1.96
C MET A 1 -11.14 14.74 -0.43
N LEU A 2 -11.01 13.57 0.21
CA LEU A 2 -10.79 13.50 1.65
C LEU A 2 -9.41 14.07 1.99
N SER A 3 -9.29 14.74 3.14
CA SER A 3 -7.98 15.17 3.67
C SER A 3 -7.08 13.97 3.97
N PHE A 4 -5.77 14.19 4.07
CA PHE A 4 -4.81 13.14 4.45
C PHE A 4 -5.15 12.51 5.81
N GLU A 5 -5.51 13.33 6.80
CA GLU A 5 -5.95 12.86 8.11
C GLU A 5 -7.21 11.99 8.02
N ALA A 6 -8.19 12.40 7.20
CA ALA A 6 -9.42 11.62 7.04
C ALA A 6 -9.15 10.26 6.38
N GLN A 7 -8.22 10.19 5.41
CA GLN A 7 -7.81 8.92 4.81
C GLN A 7 -7.11 8.02 5.83
N LYS A 8 -6.22 8.58 6.66
CA LYS A 8 -5.52 7.83 7.70
C LYS A 8 -6.49 7.26 8.74
N THR A 9 -7.41 8.07 9.24
CA THR A 9 -8.43 7.63 10.19
C THR A 9 -9.28 6.51 9.60
N ALA A 10 -9.74 6.66 8.36
CA ALA A 10 -10.55 5.64 7.71
C ALA A 10 -9.79 4.32 7.50
N LEU A 11 -8.49 4.38 7.19
CA LEU A 11 -7.65 3.18 7.10
C LEU A 11 -7.49 2.48 8.47
N LEU A 12 -7.30 3.24 9.55
CA LEU A 12 -7.19 2.69 10.90
C LEU A 12 -8.51 2.06 11.37
N GLU A 13 -9.64 2.72 11.12
CA GLU A 13 -10.97 2.17 11.42
C GLU A 13 -11.23 0.89 10.62
N PHE A 14 -10.87 0.88 9.34
CA PHE A 14 -10.99 -0.31 8.51
C PHE A 14 -10.12 -1.45 9.03
N ALA A 15 -8.87 -1.17 9.39
CA ALA A 15 -7.96 -2.16 9.96
C ALA A 15 -8.50 -2.77 11.26
N GLN A 16 -9.03 -1.93 12.16
CA GLN A 16 -9.65 -2.40 13.40
C GLN A 16 -10.89 -3.28 13.13
N ARG A 17 -11.77 -2.85 12.23
CA ARG A 17 -13.00 -3.58 11.87
C ARG A 17 -12.67 -4.96 11.28
N GLU A 18 -11.67 -5.01 10.42
CA GLU A 18 -11.22 -6.23 9.74
C GLU A 18 -10.21 -7.05 10.56
N ARG A 19 -9.86 -6.59 11.78
CA ARG A 19 -8.87 -7.21 12.68
C ARG A 19 -7.52 -7.44 12.00
N LEU A 20 -7.03 -6.43 11.29
CA LEU A 20 -5.74 -6.43 10.63
C LEU A 20 -4.66 -5.92 11.60
N ASP A 21 -3.55 -6.64 11.71
CA ASP A 21 -2.37 -6.15 12.39
C ASP A 21 -1.56 -5.25 11.46
N ILE A 22 -1.39 -3.99 11.86
CA ILE A 22 -0.61 -3.00 11.11
C ILE A 22 0.85 -3.08 11.55
N VAL A 23 1.69 -3.63 10.66
CA VAL A 23 3.14 -3.74 10.89
C VAL A 23 3.85 -2.39 10.81
N ASP A 24 3.44 -1.53 9.87
CA ASP A 24 3.95 -0.17 9.73
C ASP A 24 3.00 0.70 8.89
N THR A 25 3.18 2.02 8.93
CA THR A 25 2.41 2.99 8.15
C THR A 25 3.33 3.88 7.33
N PHE A 26 3.12 3.88 6.00
CA PHE A 26 3.89 4.68 5.06
C PHE A 26 3.08 5.87 4.56
N THR A 27 3.71 7.05 4.47
CA THR A 27 3.09 8.26 3.92
C THR A 27 4.04 8.92 2.94
N GLU A 28 3.53 9.25 1.75
CA GLU A 28 4.33 9.88 0.70
C GLU A 28 3.53 10.94 -0.05
N SER A 29 4.13 12.10 -0.29
CA SER A 29 3.54 13.21 -1.03
C SER A 29 3.81 13.15 -2.53
N GLN A 30 4.70 12.26 -2.98
CA GLN A 30 5.01 12.07 -4.39
C GLN A 30 3.83 11.47 -5.16
N THR A 31 3.73 11.83 -6.43
CA THR A 31 2.65 11.36 -7.31
C THR A 31 2.82 9.89 -7.67
N ALA A 32 1.74 9.11 -7.63
CA ALA A 32 1.74 7.72 -8.08
C ALA A 32 1.84 7.58 -9.63
N LYS A 33 1.92 8.69 -10.37
CA LYS A 33 2.02 8.71 -11.84
C LYS A 33 3.45 8.49 -12.37
N GLU A 34 4.47 8.66 -11.54
CA GLU A 34 5.87 8.52 -11.93
C GLU A 34 6.60 7.57 -10.97
N PRO A 35 7.52 6.75 -11.47
CA PRO A 35 8.38 5.91 -10.62
C PRO A 35 9.41 6.79 -9.88
N GLY A 36 10.13 6.18 -8.92
CA GLY A 36 11.16 6.88 -8.14
C GLY A 36 10.71 7.28 -6.73
N ARG A 37 9.69 6.58 -6.21
CA ARG A 37 9.04 6.79 -4.93
C ARG A 37 9.78 6.07 -3.78
N PRO A 38 10.65 6.75 -3.01
CA PRO A 38 11.51 6.09 -2.04
C PRO A 38 10.73 5.38 -0.93
N VAL A 39 9.66 6.00 -0.43
CA VAL A 39 8.86 5.41 0.66
C VAL A 39 8.08 4.20 0.17
N PHE A 40 7.50 4.29 -1.04
CA PHE A 40 6.84 3.15 -1.69
C PHE A 40 7.80 1.99 -1.94
N ASN A 41 9.00 2.26 -2.46
CA ASN A 41 10.01 1.22 -2.70
C ASN A 41 10.44 0.56 -1.37
N GLN A 42 10.66 1.35 -0.32
CA GLN A 42 10.99 0.82 1.01
C GLN A 42 9.89 -0.10 1.54
N MET A 43 8.62 0.28 1.37
CA MET A 43 7.48 -0.58 1.74
C MET A 43 7.52 -1.92 0.98
N LEU A 44 7.78 -1.91 -0.34
CA LEU A 44 7.89 -3.14 -1.12
C LEU A 44 9.07 -4.01 -0.67
N GLU A 45 10.23 -3.43 -0.38
CA GLU A 45 11.40 -4.17 0.13
C GLU A 45 11.10 -4.91 1.43
N ARG A 46 10.31 -4.31 2.33
CA ARG A 46 9.89 -4.96 3.58
C ARG A 46 8.95 -6.15 3.32
N ILE A 47 8.07 -6.03 2.34
CA ILE A 47 7.21 -7.14 1.89
C ILE A 47 8.05 -8.26 1.29
N GLU A 48 9.06 -7.95 0.48
CA GLU A 48 9.98 -8.95 -0.08
C GLU A 48 10.72 -9.75 0.99
N ARG A 49 11.07 -9.08 2.11
CA ARG A 49 11.65 -9.68 3.32
C ARG A 49 10.65 -10.47 4.17
N ASN A 50 9.39 -10.55 3.74
CA ASN A 50 8.27 -11.18 4.44
C ASN A 50 7.95 -10.54 5.81
N GLU A 51 8.21 -9.24 5.96
CA GLU A 51 7.85 -8.52 7.19
C GLU A 51 6.35 -8.22 7.28
N ALA A 52 5.65 -8.26 6.14
CA ALA A 52 4.20 -8.12 6.04
C ALA A 52 3.66 -8.98 4.89
N GLU A 53 2.40 -9.42 5.00
CA GLU A 53 1.75 -10.31 4.03
C GLU A 53 0.75 -9.59 3.10
N GLY A 54 0.56 -8.28 3.28
CA GLY A 54 -0.41 -7.54 2.50
C GLY A 54 -0.26 -6.02 2.60
N ILE A 55 -1.01 -5.32 1.77
CA ILE A 55 -1.03 -3.86 1.72
C ILE A 55 -2.46 -3.38 1.92
N LEU A 56 -2.63 -2.44 2.84
CA LEU A 56 -3.84 -1.67 3.04
C LEU A 56 -3.63 -0.24 2.52
N ALA A 57 -4.40 0.17 1.52
CA ALA A 57 -4.34 1.51 0.96
C ALA A 57 -5.74 2.08 0.78
N TRP A 58 -5.88 3.41 0.78
CA TRP A 58 -7.20 4.05 0.65
C TRP A 58 -7.90 3.67 -0.65
N HIS A 59 -7.19 3.79 -1.78
CA HIS A 59 -7.68 3.49 -3.13
C HIS A 59 -6.51 2.95 -3.98
N PRO A 60 -6.73 2.06 -4.96
CA PRO A 60 -5.67 1.53 -5.83
C PRO A 60 -4.80 2.61 -6.49
N ASP A 61 -5.41 3.69 -7.01
CA ASP A 61 -4.72 4.87 -7.54
C ASP A 61 -3.76 5.59 -6.57
N ARG A 62 -3.85 5.35 -5.25
CA ARG A 62 -2.87 5.87 -4.27
C ARG A 62 -1.65 4.97 -4.14
N LEU A 63 -1.82 3.69 -4.50
CA LEU A 63 -0.77 2.70 -4.50
C LEU A 63 0.09 2.83 -5.77
N ALA A 64 -0.51 2.74 -6.97
CA ALA A 64 0.20 2.91 -8.24
C ALA A 64 -0.72 3.43 -9.37
N ARG A 65 -0.23 4.37 -10.19
CA ARG A 65 -0.89 4.86 -11.42
C ARG A 65 0.03 4.86 -12.64
N ASN A 66 1.12 4.10 -12.55
CA ASN A 66 2.07 3.90 -13.61
C ASN A 66 2.38 2.40 -13.74
N SER A 67 2.75 1.98 -14.94
CA SER A 67 2.98 0.56 -15.25
C SER A 67 4.19 -0.02 -14.53
N VAL A 68 5.17 0.79 -14.14
CA VAL A 68 6.39 0.33 -13.46
C VAL A 68 6.05 -0.11 -12.04
N ASP A 69 5.44 0.77 -11.25
CA ASP A 69 5.07 0.44 -9.86
C ASP A 69 3.95 -0.60 -9.81
N GLY A 70 2.98 -0.51 -10.72
CA GLY A 70 1.93 -1.52 -10.86
C GLY A 70 2.50 -2.90 -11.20
N GLY A 71 3.46 -2.96 -12.12
CA GLY A 71 4.15 -4.20 -12.48
C GLY A 71 4.90 -4.84 -11.30
N LYS A 72 5.54 -4.03 -10.44
CA LYS A 72 6.19 -4.53 -9.21
C LYS A 72 5.18 -5.17 -8.25
N ILE A 73 4.03 -4.53 -8.04
CA ILE A 73 2.98 -5.07 -7.18
C ILE A 73 2.44 -6.39 -7.73
N ILE A 74 2.16 -6.45 -9.04
CA ILE A 74 1.69 -7.67 -9.70
C ILE A 74 2.72 -8.79 -9.54
N PHE A 75 3.99 -8.51 -9.80
CA PHE A 75 5.07 -9.47 -9.61
C PHE A 75 5.15 -10.00 -8.16
N LEU A 76 4.95 -9.14 -7.16
CA LEU A 76 4.94 -9.55 -5.76
C LEU A 76 3.70 -10.38 -5.38
N ILE A 77 2.56 -10.18 -6.06
CA ILE A 77 1.39 -11.05 -5.92
C ILE A 77 1.67 -12.41 -6.55
N ASP A 78 2.18 -12.43 -7.78
CA ASP A 78 2.48 -13.67 -8.52
C ASP A 78 3.55 -14.52 -7.82
N SER A 79 4.46 -13.89 -7.08
CA SER A 79 5.48 -14.56 -6.25
C SER A 79 5.00 -14.90 -4.83
N GLU A 80 3.71 -14.77 -4.55
CA GLU A 80 3.06 -15.03 -3.24
C GLU A 80 3.62 -14.22 -2.07
N LYS A 81 4.35 -13.13 -2.35
CA LYS A 81 4.87 -12.19 -1.35
C LYS A 81 3.79 -11.28 -0.82
N ILE A 82 2.93 -10.78 -1.71
CA ILE A 82 1.70 -10.08 -1.35
C ILE A 82 0.55 -11.09 -1.44
N LYS A 83 -0.01 -11.44 -0.29
CA LYS A 83 -1.16 -12.35 -0.19
C LYS A 83 -2.49 -11.60 -0.17
N SER A 84 -2.48 -10.32 0.20
CA SER A 84 -3.71 -9.52 0.28
C SER A 84 -3.47 -8.05 -0.08
N LEU A 85 -4.34 -7.52 -0.93
CA LEU A 85 -4.51 -6.08 -1.14
C LEU A 85 -5.91 -5.70 -0.66
N LYS A 86 -6.00 -4.72 0.26
CA LYS A 86 -7.27 -4.21 0.75
C LYS A 86 -7.40 -2.72 0.47
N PHE A 87 -8.60 -2.34 0.03
CA PHE A 87 -8.97 -0.96 -0.26
C PHE A 87 -10.35 -0.68 0.36
N PRO A 88 -10.48 0.29 1.28
CA PRO A 88 -11.78 0.65 1.86
C PRO A 88 -12.77 1.31 0.88
N THR A 89 -12.30 1.81 -0.27
CA THR A 89 -13.11 2.47 -1.31
C THR A 89 -13.20 1.67 -2.60
#